data_AF-A0A1F2YSQ5-F1
#
_entry.id   AF-A0A1F2YSQ5-F1
#
_cell.length_a   1.000
_cell.length_b   1.000
_cell.length_c   1.000
_cell.angle_alpha   90.00
_cell.angle_beta   90.00
_cell.angle_gamma   90.00
#
_symmetry.space_group_name_H-M   'P 1'
#
loop_
_entity.id
_entity.type
_entity.pdbx_description
1 polymer ?
#
loop_
_entity_poly.entity_id
_entity_poly.type
_entity_poly.pdbx_seq_one_letter_code
_entity_poly.pdbx_strand_id
1 'polypeptide(L)'
;MTRLIYDREKGDFVPVEEYRRPMLAVMQVMPDITPFVSPVDGSLISSRAQLREHERVHQVRQCGDDWAGGGRAPEWFRKGQGAERG
;
A
#
# COMPACT_ATOMS: atom_id res chain seq x y z
N MET A 1 -23.25 -9.37 -18.00
CA MET A 1 -21.83 -8.95 -18.18
C MET A 1 -20.99 -9.77 -17.22
N THR A 2 -20.00 -10.48 -17.74
CA THR A 2 -19.12 -11.34 -16.92
C THR A 2 -18.10 -10.48 -16.21
N ARG A 3 -17.96 -10.65 -14.89
CA ARG A 3 -16.97 -9.93 -14.08
C ARG A 3 -15.60 -10.58 -14.26
N LEU A 4 -14.59 -9.80 -14.62
CA LEU A 4 -13.22 -10.26 -14.78
C LEU A 4 -12.37 -9.88 -13.56
N ILE A 5 -11.39 -10.74 -13.23
CA ILE A 5 -10.41 -10.54 -12.17
C ILE A 5 -9.02 -10.80 -12.76
N TYR A 6 -8.05 -9.95 -12.43
CA TYR A 6 -6.65 -10.18 -12.81
C TYR A 6 -6.05 -11.32 -11.96
N ASP A 7 -5.67 -12.40 -12.61
CA ASP A 7 -4.96 -13.53 -12.02
C ASP A 7 -3.45 -13.32 -12.22
N ARG A 8 -2.73 -13.11 -11.11
CA ARG A 8 -1.28 -12.85 -11.15
C ARG A 8 -0.46 -14.07 -11.55
N GLU A 9 -0.95 -15.29 -11.32
CA GLU A 9 -0.22 -16.51 -11.69
C GLU A 9 -0.28 -16.73 -13.20
N LYS A 10 -1.42 -16.41 -13.81
CA LYS A 10 -1.63 -16.50 -15.27
C LYS A 10 -1.16 -15.24 -16.01
N GLY A 11 -1.05 -14.12 -15.31
CA GLY A 11 -0.71 -12.82 -15.88
C GLY A 11 -1.82 -12.22 -16.76
N ASP A 12 -3.08 -12.65 -16.57
CA ASP A 12 -4.20 -12.30 -17.44
C ASP A 12 -5.51 -12.09 -16.65
N PHE A 13 -6.52 -11.49 -17.30
CA PHE A 13 -7.87 -11.32 -16.75
C PHE A 13 -8.72 -12.57 -17.01
N VAL A 14 -9.14 -13.23 -15.94
CA VAL A 14 -9.98 -14.43 -16.00
C VAL A 14 -11.41 -14.13 -15.53
N PRO A 15 -12.43 -14.85 -16.01
CA PRO A 15 -13.76 -14.84 -15.42
C PRO A 15 -13.70 -15.14 -13.93
N VAL A 16 -14.55 -14.48 -13.13
CA VAL A 16 -14.58 -14.64 -11.67
C VAL A 16 -14.80 -16.10 -11.23
N GLU A 17 -15.51 -16.87 -12.04
CA GLU A 17 -15.78 -18.30 -11.83
C GLU A 17 -14.52 -19.17 -11.97
N GLU A 18 -13.53 -18.70 -12.74
CA GLU A 18 -12.25 -19.38 -12.97
C GLU A 18 -11.14 -18.92 -12.01
N TYR A 19 -11.32 -17.78 -11.35
CA TYR A 19 -10.34 -17.23 -10.43
C TYR A 19 -10.25 -18.10 -9.16
N ARG A 20 -9.09 -18.75 -8.96
CA ARG A 20 -8.77 -19.44 -7.71
C ARG A 20 -7.97 -18.51 -6.83
N ARG A 21 -8.56 -18.08 -5.72
CA ARG A 21 -7.84 -17.29 -4.72
C ARG A 21 -6.66 -18.11 -4.20
N PRO A 22 -5.42 -17.60 -4.28
CA PRO A 22 -4.26 -18.30 -3.72
C PRO A 22 -4.53 -18.57 -2.23
N MET A 23 -4.38 -19.82 -1.82
CA MET A 23 -4.56 -20.20 -0.43
C MET A 23 -3.32 -19.76 0.36
N LEU A 24 -3.28 -18.49 0.74
CA LEU A 24 -2.29 -17.98 1.69
C LEU A 24 -2.59 -18.60 3.06
N ALA A 25 -2.03 -19.78 3.31
CA ALA A 25 -2.24 -20.60 4.51
C ALA A 25 -1.52 -20.08 5.77
N VAL A 26 -1.35 -18.77 5.90
CA VAL A 26 -0.70 -18.18 7.07
C VAL A 26 -1.45 -16.92 7.51
N MET A 27 -1.81 -16.86 8.79
CA MET A 27 -2.18 -15.60 9.44
C MET A 27 -1.01 -14.62 9.25
N GLN A 28 -1.16 -13.68 8.32
CA GLN A 28 -0.19 -12.61 8.15
C GLN A 28 -0.47 -11.55 9.21
N VAL A 29 0.39 -11.47 10.20
CA VAL A 29 0.39 -10.38 11.17
C VAL A 29 1.16 -9.23 10.55
N MET A 30 0.46 -8.14 10.25
CA MET A 30 1.08 -6.92 9.77
C MET A 30 1.77 -6.22 10.96
N PRO A 31 3.08 -5.94 10.90
CA PRO A 31 3.79 -5.29 12.00
C PRO A 31 3.18 -3.91 12.26
N ASP A 32 3.17 -3.42 13.50
CA ASP A 32 2.61 -2.08 13.79
C ASP A 32 3.38 -0.96 13.06
N ILE A 33 2.83 0.25 13.06
CA ILE A 33 3.51 1.39 12.46
C ILE A 33 4.79 1.71 13.24
N THR A 34 5.82 2.17 12.53
CA THR A 34 6.95 2.83 13.21
C THR A 34 6.47 4.19 13.69
N PRO A 35 6.59 4.53 14.99
CA PRO A 35 6.13 5.80 15.49
C PRO A 35 6.82 6.97 14.80
N PHE A 36 6.06 8.00 14.42
CA PHE A 36 6.58 9.21 13.80
C PHE A 36 5.78 10.44 14.25
N VAL A 37 6.39 11.61 14.09
CA VAL A 37 5.73 12.88 14.38
C VAL A 37 5.09 13.41 13.11
N SER A 38 3.80 13.75 13.18
CA SER A 38 3.11 14.36 12.05
C SER A 38 3.71 15.71 11.69
N PRO A 39 3.97 15.98 10.40
CA PRO A 39 4.43 17.29 9.95
C PRO A 39 3.30 18.34 9.92
N VAL A 40 2.03 17.93 10.04
CA VAL A 40 0.88 18.83 9.95
C VAL A 40 0.65 19.56 11.28
N ASP A 41 0.70 18.82 12.39
CA ASP A 41 0.33 19.32 13.71
C ASP A 41 1.32 18.97 14.83
N GLY A 42 2.38 18.22 14.53
CA GLY A 42 3.38 17.80 15.52
C GLY A 42 2.91 16.65 16.44
N SER A 43 1.76 16.03 16.16
CA SER A 43 1.26 14.90 16.94
C SER A 43 2.14 13.65 16.77
N LEU A 44 2.35 12.89 17.85
CA LEU A 44 3.01 11.59 17.77
C LEU A 44 1.99 10.54 17.31
N ILE A 45 2.23 9.95 16.14
CA ILE A 45 1.45 8.84 15.61
C ILE A 45 2.24 7.56 15.88
N SER A 46 1.74 6.71 16.77
CA SER A 46 2.39 5.46 17.19
C SER A 46 1.56 4.21 16.90
N SER A 47 0.37 4.35 16.28
CA SER A 47 -0.51 3.24 15.94
C SER A 47 -1.31 3.51 14.67
N ARG A 48 -1.79 2.44 14.01
CA ARG A 48 -2.66 2.55 12.83
C ARG A 48 -3.98 3.27 13.09
N ALA A 49 -4.54 3.14 14.30
CA ALA A 49 -5.77 3.82 14.66
C ALA A 49 -5.57 5.33 14.71
N GLN A 50 -4.46 5.79 15.30
CA GLN A 50 -4.09 7.20 15.31
C GLN A 50 -3.82 7.73 13.91
N LEU A 51 -3.16 6.94 13.05
CA LEU A 51 -2.92 7.34 11.66
C LEU A 51 -4.24 7.59 10.92
N ARG A 52 -5.21 6.67 11.04
CA ARG A 52 -6.53 6.82 10.40
C ARG A 52 -7.28 8.05 10.90
N GLU A 53 -7.22 8.32 12.21
CA GLU A 53 -7.87 9.50 12.77
C GLU A 53 -7.18 10.79 12.31
N HIS A 54 -5.85 10.82 12.29
CA HIS A 54 -5.08 11.93 11.76
C HIS A 54 -5.41 12.22 10.28
N GLU A 55 -5.44 11.19 9.43
CA GLU A 55 -5.84 11.30 8.02
C GLU A 55 -7.25 11.87 7.86
N ARG A 56 -8.19 11.40 8.68
CA ARG A 56 -9.58 11.86 8.69
C ARG A 56 -9.71 13.33 9.11
N VAL A 57 -9.04 13.72 10.19
CA VAL A 57 -9.10 15.08 10.76
C VAL A 57 -8.47 16.09 9.83
N HIS A 58 -7.29 15.77 9.27
CA HIS A 58 -6.53 16.69 8.43
C HIS A 58 -6.82 16.56 6.93
N GLN A 59 -7.74 15.66 6.54
CA GLN A 59 -8.09 15.35 5.15
C GLN A 59 -6.87 15.00 4.29
N VAL A 60 -5.90 14.31 4.88
CA VAL A 60 -4.69 13.85 4.20
C VAL A 60 -4.73 12.34 4.01
N ARG A 61 -3.95 11.84 3.06
CA ARG A 61 -3.62 10.42 2.93
C ARG A 61 -2.13 10.25 2.70
N GLN A 62 -1.59 9.13 3.14
CA GLN A 62 -0.25 8.73 2.73
C GLN A 62 -0.21 8.46 1.21
N CYS A 63 0.66 9.18 0.50
CA CYS A 63 1.03 8.85 -0.88
C CYS A 63 2.20 7.85 -0.83
N GLY A 64 2.00 6.61 -1.31
CA GLY A 64 3.08 5.61 -1.36
C GLY A 64 2.71 4.20 -0.86
N ASP A 65 1.56 4.02 -0.21
CA ASP A 65 1.05 2.69 0.17
C ASP A 65 0.50 1.89 -1.04
N ASP A 66 0.46 2.52 -2.21
CA ASP A 66 0.11 1.96 -3.50
C ASP A 66 1.19 1.02 -4.07
N TRP A 67 2.35 0.91 -3.42
CA TRP A 67 3.39 -0.06 -3.76
C TRP A 67 3.51 -1.18 -2.72
N ALA A 68 2.83 -2.31 -2.98
CA ALA A 68 2.80 -3.49 -2.12
C ALA A 68 4.11 -4.34 -2.12
N GLY A 69 5.28 -3.71 -2.18
CA GLY A 69 6.59 -4.23 -1.75
C GLY A 69 7.12 -5.57 -2.29
N GLY A 70 6.40 -6.28 -3.16
CA GLY A 70 6.78 -7.63 -3.60
C GLY A 70 7.58 -7.70 -4.90
N GLY A 71 7.82 -6.57 -5.55
CA GLY A 71 8.50 -6.50 -6.85
C GLY A 71 9.56 -5.41 -6.91
N ARG A 72 10.41 -5.47 -7.94
CA ARG A 72 11.36 -4.40 -8.27
C ARG A 72 10.57 -3.09 -8.46
N ALA A 73 10.90 -2.06 -7.69
CA ALA A 73 10.25 -0.75 -7.84
C ALA A 73 10.29 -0.30 -9.31
N PRO A 74 9.18 0.20 -9.87
CA PRO A 74 9.13 0.58 -11.26
C PRO A 74 10.05 1.79 -11.50
N GLU A 75 10.58 1.88 -12.72
CA GLU A 75 11.66 2.82 -13.05
C GLU A 75 11.31 4.28 -12.75
N TRP A 76 10.06 4.68 -12.97
CA TRP A 76 9.56 6.03 -12.69
C TRP A 76 9.59 6.39 -11.19
N PHE A 77 9.47 5.42 -10.28
CA PHE A 77 9.55 5.63 -8.83
C PHE A 77 10.99 5.86 -8.37
N ARG A 78 11.97 5.21 -9.03
CA ARG A 78 13.40 5.42 -8.76
C ARG A 78 13.90 6.78 -9.25
N LYS A 79 13.33 7.26 -10.37
CA LYS A 79 13.72 8.54 -10.98
C LYS A 79 13.33 9.75 -10.12
N GLY A 80 12.38 9.62 -9.20
CA GLY A 80 11.95 10.70 -8.30
C GLY A 80 12.78 10.86 -7.02
N GLN A 81 13.70 9.95 -6.71
CA GLN A 81 14.50 9.99 -5.46
C GLN A 81 15.88 10.66 -5.62
N GLY A 82 16.17 11.28 -6.77
CA GLY A 82 17.52 11.71 -7.16
C GLY A 82 17.66 13.12 -7.72
N ALA A 83 16.73 14.02 -7.46
CA ALA A 83 16.88 15.47 -7.69
C ALA A 83 16.10 16.14 -6.57
N GLU A 84 16.68 16.63 -5.47
CA GLU A 84 17.62 17.74 -5.39
C GLU A 84 18.48 17.60 -4.12
N ARG A 85 19.81 17.66 -4.28
CA ARG A 85 20.79 18.18 -3.31
C ARG A 85 22.15 18.21 -4.01
N GLY A 86 22.48 19.37 -4.55
CA GLY A 86 23.72 19.72 -5.23
C GLY A 86 23.60 21.11 -5.80
#